data_AF-A0A6L8BE64-F1
#
_entry.id   AF-A0A6L8BE64-F1
#
_cell.length_a   1.000
_cell.length_b   1.000
_cell.length_c   1.000
_cell.angle_alpha   90.00
_cell.angle_beta   90.00
_cell.angle_gamma   90.00
#
_symmetry.space_group_name_H-M   'P 1'
#
loop_
_entity.id
_entity.type
_entity.pdbx_description
1 polymer ?
#
loop_
_entity_poly.entity_id
_entity_poly.type
_entity_poly.pdbx_seq_one_letter_code
_entity_poly.pdbx_strand_id
1 'polypeptide(L)'
;MTPSDAHLTELARELGEALARNGARVACVESCTGGWIAKTLTDIPGSSGWFGWGWVTYANEAKRQLVGVPEAVLATHGAVSEAAVAAMARAGRILSGAEFAIAVSGVAGPDGGTPEKPVGTVWFGWDGPADVIDQVSPRASDRGVPGITERRMFPGHRESIRRQAVSHALRGLLDLVEGHAAKADTG
;
A
#
# COMPACT_ATOMS: atom_id res chain seq x y z
N MET A 1 0.86 -2.16 -19.95
CA MET A 1 1.69 -3.38 -20.13
C MET A 1 1.81 -4.06 -18.77
N THR A 2 1.70 -5.39 -18.69
CA THR A 2 1.85 -6.12 -17.42
C THR A 2 3.31 -6.06 -16.94
N PRO A 3 3.60 -5.62 -15.71
CA PRO A 3 4.96 -5.58 -15.19
C PRO A 3 5.64 -6.96 -15.17
N SER A 4 6.90 -7.02 -15.60
CA SER A 4 7.74 -8.21 -15.47
C SER A 4 8.28 -8.36 -14.05
N ASP A 5 8.81 -9.54 -13.70
CA ASP A 5 9.47 -9.74 -12.40
C ASP A 5 10.69 -8.81 -12.25
N ALA A 6 11.48 -8.62 -13.31
CA ALA A 6 12.62 -7.70 -13.29
C ALA A 6 12.20 -6.25 -12.98
N HIS A 7 11.07 -5.80 -13.53
CA HIS A 7 10.52 -4.48 -13.23
C HIS A 7 10.10 -4.34 -11.76
N LEU A 8 9.46 -5.38 -11.20
CA LEU A 8 9.06 -5.38 -9.79
C LEU A 8 10.27 -5.41 -8.85
N THR A 9 11.29 -6.20 -9.18
CA THR A 9 12.57 -6.24 -8.44
C THR A 9 13.24 -4.86 -8.45
N GLU A 10 13.30 -4.21 -9.61
CA GLU A 10 13.92 -2.89 -9.72
C GLU A 10 13.20 -1.83 -8.88
N LEU A 11 11.87 -1.82 -8.95
CA LEU A 11 11.03 -0.96 -8.10
C LEU A 11 11.28 -1.16 -6.60
N ALA A 12 11.38 -2.41 -6.15
CA ALA A 12 11.64 -2.70 -4.74
C ALA A 12 13.08 -2.35 -4.33
N ARG A 13 14.06 -2.47 -5.25
CA ARG A 13 15.43 -2.01 -5.02
C ARG A 13 15.48 -0.49 -4.84
N GLU A 14 14.86 0.27 -5.75
CA GLU A 14 14.75 1.73 -5.66
C GLU A 14 14.11 2.16 -4.33
N LEU A 15 12.99 1.53 -3.96
CA LEU A 15 12.30 1.78 -2.69
C LEU A 15 13.18 1.46 -1.47
N GLY A 16 13.86 0.31 -1.47
CA GLY A 16 14.75 -0.08 -0.39
C GLY A 16 15.91 0.90 -0.20
N GLU A 17 16.49 1.38 -1.29
CA GLU A 17 17.54 2.40 -1.27
C GLU A 17 17.01 3.74 -0.74
N ALA A 18 15.82 4.15 -1.16
CA ALA A 18 15.18 5.37 -0.66
C ALA A 18 14.89 5.27 0.84
N LEU A 19 14.34 4.15 1.32
CA LEU A 19 14.09 3.92 2.75
C LEU A 19 15.40 3.91 3.56
N ALA A 20 16.43 3.20 3.08
CA ALA A 20 17.72 3.13 3.75
C ALA A 20 18.41 4.50 3.86
N ARG A 21 18.37 5.33 2.81
CA ARG A 21 18.91 6.71 2.86
C ARG A 21 18.24 7.57 3.93
N ASN A 22 16.96 7.33 4.19
CA ASN A 22 16.17 8.07 5.19
C ASN A 22 16.16 7.42 6.58
N GLY A 23 16.87 6.29 6.78
CA GLY A 23 16.79 5.51 8.02
C GLY A 23 15.37 5.04 8.35
N ALA A 24 14.53 4.89 7.33
CA ALA A 24 13.11 4.62 7.45
C ALA A 24 12.79 3.15 7.15
N ARG A 25 11.66 2.68 7.67
CA ARG A 25 11.14 1.33 7.47
C ARG A 25 9.73 1.38 6.89
N VAL A 26 9.32 0.28 6.26
CA VAL A 26 7.99 0.09 5.71
C VAL A 26 7.33 -1.18 6.25
N ALA A 27 6.01 -1.13 6.41
CA ALA A 27 5.15 -2.30 6.59
C ALA A 27 4.10 -2.41 5.45
N CYS A 28 3.57 -3.61 5.21
CA CYS A 28 2.50 -3.80 4.22
C CYS A 28 1.25 -4.51 4.77
N VAL A 29 0.08 -4.10 4.31
CA VAL A 29 -1.21 -4.73 4.59
C VAL A 29 -1.88 -5.07 3.26
N GLU A 30 -1.85 -6.35 2.91
CA GLU A 30 -2.28 -6.86 1.62
C GLU A 30 -3.62 -7.59 1.70
N SER A 31 -4.46 -7.43 0.68
CA SER A 31 -5.61 -8.29 0.44
C SER A 31 -5.46 -8.98 -0.92
N CYS A 32 -5.87 -8.36 -2.03
CA CYS A 32 -5.92 -9.02 -3.34
C CYS A 32 -4.54 -9.40 -3.92
N THR A 33 -3.46 -8.77 -3.47
CA THR A 33 -2.08 -9.10 -3.86
C THR A 33 -1.54 -10.32 -3.11
N GLY A 34 -2.12 -10.70 -1.97
CA GLY A 34 -1.90 -11.99 -1.32
C GLY A 34 -0.47 -12.26 -0.85
N GLY A 35 0.25 -11.24 -0.37
CA GLY A 35 1.63 -11.36 0.09
C GLY A 35 2.68 -11.09 -0.99
N TRP A 36 2.25 -10.71 -2.19
CA TRP A 36 3.18 -10.46 -3.31
C TRP A 36 3.98 -9.18 -3.07
N ILE A 37 3.41 -8.15 -2.45
CA ILE A 37 4.19 -6.96 -2.09
C ILE A 37 5.29 -7.35 -1.10
N ALA A 38 4.94 -8.05 -0.01
CA ALA A 38 5.91 -8.56 0.95
C ALA A 38 6.99 -9.40 0.28
N LYS A 39 6.60 -10.36 -0.58
CA LYS A 39 7.54 -11.20 -1.34
C LYS A 39 8.52 -10.35 -2.14
N THR A 40 8.02 -9.40 -2.93
CA THR A 40 8.85 -8.53 -3.78
C THR A 40 9.80 -7.67 -2.95
N LEU A 41 9.40 -7.17 -1.78
CA LEU A 41 10.29 -6.45 -0.87
C LEU A 41 11.37 -7.38 -0.30
N THR A 42 11.01 -8.60 0.12
CA THR A 42 11.94 -9.57 0.71
C THR A 42 12.88 -10.22 -0.29
N ASP A 43 12.60 -10.16 -1.59
CA ASP A 43 13.50 -10.62 -2.64
C ASP A 43 14.79 -9.77 -2.72
N ILE A 44 14.76 -8.54 -2.18
CA ILE A 44 15.91 -7.64 -2.19
C ILE A 44 16.87 -8.01 -1.04
N PRO A 45 18.15 -8.33 -1.34
CA PRO A 45 19.16 -8.54 -0.31
C PRO A 45 19.28 -7.32 0.62
N GLY A 46 19.32 -7.55 1.93
CA GLY A 46 19.37 -6.48 2.92
C GLY A 46 18.01 -5.85 3.27
N SER A 47 16.91 -6.37 2.71
CA SER A 47 15.55 -5.92 3.04
C SER A 47 15.20 -5.97 4.52
N SER A 48 15.86 -6.83 5.31
CA SER A 48 15.73 -6.86 6.77
C SER A 48 16.08 -5.53 7.47
N GLY A 49 16.82 -4.64 6.82
CA GLY A 49 17.14 -3.30 7.34
C GLY A 49 15.96 -2.32 7.27
N TRP A 50 15.01 -2.51 6.35
CA TRP A 50 13.95 -1.54 6.05
C TRP A 50 12.54 -2.15 5.91
N PHE A 51 12.40 -3.47 5.92
CA PHE A 51 11.12 -4.18 5.90
C PHE A 51 11.08 -5.27 6.98
N GLY A 52 10.03 -5.26 7.82
CA GLY A 52 9.89 -6.20 8.93
C GLY A 52 8.49 -6.77 9.15
N TRP A 53 7.43 -6.09 8.69
CA TRP A 53 6.05 -6.48 8.99
C TRP A 53 5.19 -6.52 7.73
N GLY A 54 4.44 -7.61 7.58
CA GLY A 54 3.46 -7.78 6.53
C GLY A 54 2.23 -8.54 7.01
N TRP A 55 1.04 -8.07 6.65
CA TRP A 55 -0.22 -8.74 6.94
C TRP A 55 -0.96 -9.07 5.66
N VAL A 56 -1.38 -10.32 5.49
CA VAL A 56 -2.33 -10.70 4.44
C VAL A 56 -3.72 -10.85 5.08
N THR A 57 -4.59 -9.87 4.84
CA THR A 57 -5.93 -9.75 5.45
C THR A 57 -7.02 -10.00 4.42
N TYR A 58 -7.01 -11.19 3.81
CA TYR A 58 -7.88 -11.50 2.66
C TYR A 58 -9.38 -11.42 3.01
N ALA A 59 -9.77 -11.90 4.19
CA ALA A 59 -11.15 -11.84 4.69
C ALA A 59 -11.45 -10.54 5.44
N ASN A 60 -12.73 -10.13 5.47
CA ASN A 60 -13.18 -8.99 6.30
C ASN A 60 -12.86 -9.19 7.78
N GLU A 61 -13.01 -10.42 8.27
CA GLU A 61 -12.66 -10.75 9.66
C GLU A 61 -11.18 -10.52 9.95
N ALA A 62 -10.29 -10.92 9.02
CA ALA A 62 -8.86 -10.67 9.17
C ALA A 62 -8.52 -9.17 9.16
N LYS A 63 -9.23 -8.36 8.33
CA LYS A 63 -9.08 -6.89 8.34
C LYS A 63 -9.45 -6.29 9.70
N ARG A 64 -10.50 -6.81 10.34
CA ARG A 64 -10.94 -6.37 11.68
C ARG A 64 -9.97 -6.82 12.77
N GLN A 65 -9.68 -8.12 12.83
CA GLN A 65 -8.95 -8.71 13.94
C GLN A 65 -7.46 -8.36 13.93
N LEU A 66 -6.82 -8.36 12.76
CA LEU A 66 -5.37 -8.22 12.67
C LEU A 66 -4.91 -6.77 12.52
N VAL A 67 -5.71 -5.95 11.81
CA VAL A 67 -5.35 -4.56 11.48
C VAL A 67 -6.46 -3.57 11.84
N GLY A 68 -7.41 -3.96 12.68
CA GLY A 68 -8.32 -3.04 13.35
C GLY A 68 -9.25 -2.24 12.44
N VAL A 69 -9.52 -2.68 11.20
CA VAL A 69 -10.45 -1.96 10.31
C VAL A 69 -11.84 -1.96 10.96
N PRO A 70 -12.46 -0.78 11.19
CA PRO A 70 -13.75 -0.72 11.86
C PRO A 70 -14.84 -1.49 11.10
N GLU A 71 -15.68 -2.21 11.83
CA GLU A 71 -16.82 -2.93 11.25
C GLU A 71 -17.76 -1.99 10.47
N ALA A 72 -18.00 -0.79 11.00
CA ALA A 72 -18.81 0.23 10.34
C ALA A 72 -18.25 0.63 8.96
N VAL A 73 -16.93 0.67 8.79
CA VAL A 73 -16.29 0.96 7.50
C VAL A 73 -16.55 -0.17 6.51
N LEU A 74 -16.38 -1.42 6.94
CA LEU A 74 -16.61 -2.59 6.10
C LEU A 74 -18.09 -2.75 5.73
N ALA A 75 -19.00 -2.46 6.64
CA ALA A 75 -20.44 -2.52 6.40
C ALA A 75 -20.93 -1.41 5.46
N THR A 76 -20.43 -0.18 5.62
CA THR A 76 -20.91 0.99 4.86
C THR A 76 -20.24 1.11 3.49
N HIS A 77 -18.92 0.95 3.43
CA HIS A 77 -18.14 1.21 2.22
C HIS A 77 -17.68 -0.07 1.50
N GLY A 78 -17.67 -1.21 2.21
CA GLY A 78 -17.10 -2.46 1.75
C GLY A 78 -15.57 -2.51 1.85
N ALA A 79 -15.01 -3.71 1.74
CA ALA A 79 -13.56 -3.95 1.87
C ALA A 79 -12.71 -3.36 0.74
N VAL A 80 -13.30 -3.18 -0.45
CA VAL A 80 -12.67 -2.52 -1.60
C VAL A 80 -13.20 -1.08 -1.64
N SER A 81 -12.58 -0.20 -0.85
CA SER A 81 -12.95 1.20 -0.70
C SER A 81 -11.78 2.02 -0.19
N GLU A 82 -11.87 3.34 -0.36
CA GLU A 82 -10.96 4.33 0.20
C GLU A 82 -10.81 4.19 1.71
N ALA A 83 -11.94 4.19 2.44
CA ALA A 83 -11.97 4.13 3.89
C ALA A 83 -11.31 2.85 4.44
N ALA A 84 -11.47 1.71 3.75
CA ALA A 84 -10.84 0.46 4.15
C ALA A 84 -9.31 0.53 4.00
N VAL A 85 -8.79 1.00 2.86
CA VAL A 85 -7.34 1.06 2.64
C VAL A 85 -6.64 2.13 3.47
N ALA A 86 -7.30 3.26 3.75
CA ALA A 86 -6.80 4.26 4.69
C ALA A 86 -6.66 3.68 6.11
N ALA A 87 -7.69 2.99 6.60
CA ALA A 87 -7.65 2.32 7.90
C ALA A 87 -6.56 1.23 7.95
N MET A 88 -6.45 0.42 6.88
CA MET A 88 -5.42 -0.61 6.76
C MET A 88 -4.00 -0.03 6.77
N ALA A 89 -3.73 1.03 6.00
CA ALA A 89 -2.40 1.64 5.91
C ALA A 89 -1.99 2.23 7.26
N ARG A 90 -2.90 3.00 7.88
CA ARG A 90 -2.66 3.57 9.21
C ARG A 90 -2.40 2.51 10.27
N ALA A 91 -3.21 1.44 10.28
CA ALA A 91 -3.00 0.34 11.20
C ALA A 91 -1.66 -0.35 10.98
N GLY A 92 -1.28 -0.60 9.72
CA GLY A 92 0.03 -1.16 9.37
C GLY A 92 1.19 -0.33 9.92
N ARG A 93 1.13 1.00 9.81
CA ARG A 93 2.13 1.91 10.37
C ARG A 93 2.18 1.85 11.90
N ILE A 94 1.01 1.97 12.55
CA ILE A 94 0.91 1.97 14.02
C ILE A 94 1.37 0.64 14.64
N LEU A 95 0.92 -0.48 14.09
CA LEU A 95 1.20 -1.81 14.64
C LEU A 95 2.66 -2.24 14.46
N SER A 96 3.31 -1.83 13.38
CA SER A 96 4.72 -2.15 13.10
C SER A 96 5.70 -1.18 13.77
N GLY A 97 5.28 0.07 14.01
CA GLY A 97 6.20 1.14 14.36
C GLY A 97 7.14 1.53 13.21
N ALA A 98 6.81 1.15 11.96
CA ALA A 98 7.52 1.58 10.77
C ALA A 98 7.14 3.02 10.40
N GLU A 99 8.04 3.72 9.72
CA GLU A 99 7.82 5.11 9.28
C GLU A 99 6.80 5.17 8.14
N PHE A 100 6.68 4.12 7.33
CA PHE A 100 5.73 4.09 6.22
C PHE A 100 4.90 2.80 6.21
N ALA A 101 3.74 2.85 5.59
CA ALA A 101 2.93 1.67 5.34
C ALA A 101 2.21 1.71 3.98
N ILE A 102 2.08 0.53 3.37
CA ILE A 102 1.28 0.30 2.15
C ILE A 102 0.06 -0.53 2.52
N ALA A 103 -1.11 -0.19 1.98
CA ALA A 103 -2.29 -1.04 2.00
C ALA A 103 -2.89 -1.23 0.60
N VAL A 104 -3.31 -2.46 0.28
CA VAL A 104 -3.94 -2.79 -1.00
C VAL A 104 -5.18 -3.66 -0.81
N SER A 105 -6.32 -3.21 -1.34
CA SER A 105 -7.56 -3.96 -1.35
C SER A 105 -8.32 -3.80 -2.68
N GLY A 106 -8.68 -4.90 -3.32
CA GLY A 106 -9.22 -4.87 -4.68
C GLY A 106 -9.88 -6.16 -5.11
N VAL A 107 -10.46 -6.13 -6.31
CA VAL A 107 -11.11 -7.26 -6.98
C VAL A 107 -10.21 -7.73 -8.11
N ALA A 108 -9.40 -8.77 -7.88
CA ALA A 108 -8.52 -9.29 -8.92
C ALA A 108 -9.22 -10.21 -9.93
N GLY A 109 -10.43 -10.71 -9.64
CA GLY A 109 -11.14 -11.63 -10.53
C GLY A 109 -10.69 -13.10 -10.41
N PRO A 110 -11.21 -14.00 -11.28
CA PRO A 110 -12.16 -13.68 -12.36
C PRO A 110 -13.56 -13.29 -11.86
N ASP A 111 -13.91 -13.68 -10.63
CA ASP A 111 -15.20 -13.37 -10.00
C ASP A 111 -15.11 -12.20 -9.00
N GLY A 112 -16.27 -11.82 -8.45
CA GLY A 112 -16.38 -10.86 -7.34
C GLY A 112 -16.49 -9.40 -7.76
N GLY A 113 -16.59 -9.12 -9.07
CA GLY A 113 -16.92 -7.79 -9.57
C GLY A 113 -18.41 -7.48 -9.45
N THR A 114 -18.74 -6.22 -9.19
CA THR A 114 -20.09 -5.66 -9.32
C THR A 114 -20.08 -4.53 -10.37
N PRO A 115 -21.24 -4.02 -10.84
CA PRO A 115 -21.27 -2.86 -11.73
C PRO A 115 -20.51 -1.64 -11.17
N GLU A 116 -20.57 -1.43 -9.85
CA GLU A 116 -19.91 -0.31 -9.15
C GLU A 116 -18.42 -0.57 -8.91
N LYS A 117 -18.05 -1.85 -8.73
CA LYS A 117 -16.70 -2.32 -8.42
C LYS A 117 -16.32 -3.50 -9.34
N PRO A 118 -16.10 -3.25 -10.64
CA PRO A 118 -15.80 -4.31 -11.59
C PRO A 118 -14.44 -4.97 -11.29
N VAL A 119 -14.25 -6.18 -11.81
CA VAL A 119 -12.95 -6.89 -11.77
C VAL A 119 -11.86 -6.00 -12.34
N GLY A 120 -10.78 -5.85 -11.57
CA GLY A 120 -9.66 -4.95 -11.80
C GLY A 120 -9.71 -3.66 -10.98
N THR A 121 -10.80 -3.41 -10.24
CA THR A 121 -10.88 -2.29 -9.29
C THR A 121 -9.96 -2.56 -8.10
N VAL A 122 -8.98 -1.71 -7.87
CA VAL A 122 -8.05 -1.82 -6.74
C VAL A 122 -7.91 -0.45 -6.05
N TRP A 123 -8.01 -0.47 -4.73
CA TRP A 123 -7.72 0.67 -3.88
C TRP A 123 -6.37 0.50 -3.21
N PHE A 124 -5.69 1.64 -3.04
CA PHE A 124 -4.37 1.78 -2.45
C PHE A 124 -4.43 2.79 -1.31
N GLY A 125 -3.69 2.53 -0.24
CA GLY A 125 -3.43 3.47 0.83
C GLY A 125 -1.93 3.51 1.12
N TRP A 126 -1.36 4.70 1.24
CA TRP A 126 0.00 4.93 1.70
C TRP A 126 -0.04 5.83 2.91
N ASP A 127 0.56 5.40 4.02
CA ASP A 127 0.66 6.21 5.23
C ASP A 127 2.12 6.47 5.58
N GLY A 128 2.38 7.60 6.23
CA GLY A 128 3.71 8.14 6.46
C GLY A 128 3.71 9.29 7.47
N PRO A 129 4.85 9.96 7.70
CA PRO A 129 4.87 11.17 8.51
C PRO A 129 3.94 12.25 7.93
N ALA A 130 3.21 12.95 8.80
CA ALA A 130 2.16 13.90 8.38
C ALA A 130 2.69 15.04 7.51
N ASP A 131 3.88 15.54 7.84
CA ASP A 131 4.55 16.60 7.07
C ASP A 131 4.95 16.15 5.67
N VAL A 132 5.32 14.88 5.50
CA VAL A 132 5.60 14.28 4.18
C VAL A 132 4.31 14.13 3.37
N ILE A 133 3.24 13.64 4.02
CA ILE A 133 1.93 13.51 3.38
C ILE A 133 1.43 14.87 2.89
N ASP A 134 1.53 15.92 3.71
CA ASP A 134 1.05 17.26 3.34
C ASP A 134 1.87 17.92 2.23
N GLN A 135 3.13 17.52 2.03
CA GLN A 135 3.92 17.99 0.89
C GLN A 135 3.48 17.35 -0.43
N VAL A 136 3.23 16.04 -0.41
CA VAL A 136 2.84 15.27 -1.61
C VAL A 136 1.36 15.45 -1.93
N SER A 137 0.52 15.64 -0.91
CA SER A 137 -0.90 15.91 -1.04
C SER A 137 -1.31 17.05 -0.09
N PRO A 138 -1.17 18.32 -0.52
CA PRO A 138 -1.52 19.47 0.31
C PRO A 138 -2.93 19.37 0.88
N ARG A 139 -3.04 19.57 2.20
CA ARG A 139 -4.28 19.45 2.99
C ARG A 139 -4.87 18.04 3.06
N ALA A 140 -4.07 16.99 2.83
CA ALA A 140 -4.52 15.63 3.08
C ALA A 140 -4.83 15.42 4.57
N SER A 141 -4.03 16.00 5.47
CA SER A 141 -4.29 15.98 6.91
C SER A 141 -5.62 16.63 7.31
N ASP A 142 -6.08 17.65 6.57
CA ASP A 142 -7.37 18.33 6.81
C ASP A 142 -8.60 17.47 6.47
N ARG A 143 -8.45 16.43 5.64
CA ARG A 143 -9.57 15.61 5.16
C ARG A 143 -10.06 14.59 6.18
N GLY A 144 -9.38 14.45 7.32
CA GLY A 144 -9.72 13.46 8.35
C GLY A 144 -9.49 12.00 7.91
N VAL A 145 -8.91 11.79 6.72
CA VAL A 145 -8.50 10.48 6.21
C VAL A 145 -6.98 10.39 6.36
N PRO A 146 -6.45 9.38 7.07
CA PRO A 146 -5.01 9.23 7.23
C PRO A 146 -4.36 8.77 5.92
N GLY A 147 -3.20 9.35 5.60
CA GLY A 147 -2.40 8.97 4.44
C GLY A 147 -2.92 9.50 3.10
N ILE A 148 -2.38 8.92 2.03
CA ILE A 148 -2.77 9.13 0.63
C ILE A 148 -3.52 7.89 0.17
N THR A 149 -4.68 8.08 -0.46
CA THR A 149 -5.51 7.00 -1.00
C THR A 149 -5.69 7.16 -2.49
N GLU A 150 -5.83 6.03 -3.19
CA GLU A 150 -6.05 6.06 -4.63
C GLU A 150 -6.82 4.85 -5.13
N ARG A 151 -7.70 5.08 -6.11
CA ARG A 151 -8.35 4.03 -6.89
C ARG A 151 -7.69 3.86 -8.25
N ARG A 152 -7.47 2.62 -8.66
CA ARG A 152 -7.11 2.25 -10.03
C ARG A 152 -8.03 1.18 -10.59
N MET A 153 -8.10 1.17 -11.91
CA MET A 153 -8.81 0.19 -12.72
C MET A 153 -7.78 -0.48 -13.63
N PHE A 154 -7.43 -1.74 -13.34
CA PHE A 154 -6.45 -2.47 -14.13
C PHE A 154 -7.12 -3.42 -15.12
N PRO A 155 -6.67 -3.45 -16.39
CA PRO A 155 -7.13 -4.42 -17.36
C PRO A 155 -6.47 -5.79 -17.15
N GLY A 156 -7.09 -6.82 -17.73
CA GLY A 156 -6.55 -8.17 -17.84
C GLY A 156 -7.14 -9.15 -16.84
N HIS A 157 -6.41 -10.23 -16.57
CA HIS A 157 -6.84 -11.33 -15.71
C HIS A 157 -6.23 -11.21 -14.30
N ARG A 158 -6.62 -12.13 -13.41
CA ARG A 158 -6.22 -12.14 -12.00
C ARG A 158 -4.73 -11.90 -11.76
N GLU A 159 -3.88 -12.63 -12.48
CA GLU A 159 -2.44 -12.50 -12.33
C GLU A 159 -1.91 -11.14 -12.81
N SER A 160 -2.32 -10.65 -13.99
CA SER A 160 -1.88 -9.35 -14.50
C SER A 160 -2.40 -8.17 -13.68
N ILE A 161 -3.62 -8.26 -13.13
CA ILE A 161 -4.18 -7.25 -12.21
C ILE A 161 -3.33 -7.19 -10.93
N ARG A 162 -2.98 -8.34 -10.35
CA ARG A 162 -2.14 -8.40 -9.14
C ARG A 162 -0.75 -7.83 -9.40
N ARG A 163 -0.12 -8.16 -10.53
CA ARG A 163 1.20 -7.59 -10.90
C ARG A 163 1.17 -6.08 -11.05
N GLN A 164 0.16 -5.56 -11.75
CA GLN A 164 -0.02 -4.12 -11.90
C GLN A 164 -0.27 -3.45 -10.54
N ALA A 165 -1.04 -4.08 -9.66
CA ALA A 165 -1.27 -3.58 -8.31
C ALA A 165 0.01 -3.55 -7.45
N VAL A 166 0.84 -4.60 -7.49
CA VAL A 166 2.14 -4.61 -6.78
C VAL A 166 3.03 -3.47 -7.30
N SER A 167 3.19 -3.36 -8.62
CA SER A 167 3.98 -2.27 -9.22
C SER A 167 3.49 -0.89 -8.81
N HIS A 168 2.17 -0.66 -8.87
CA HIS A 168 1.55 0.62 -8.49
C HIS A 168 1.74 0.94 -7.01
N ALA A 169 1.57 -0.05 -6.14
CA ALA A 169 1.76 0.10 -4.70
C ALA A 169 3.20 0.48 -4.33
N LEU A 170 4.19 -0.16 -4.97
CA LEU A 170 5.61 0.13 -4.75
C LEU A 170 5.99 1.52 -5.27
N ARG A 171 5.54 1.88 -6.48
CA ARG A 171 5.83 3.20 -7.06
C ARG A 171 5.23 4.33 -6.21
N GLY A 172 3.96 4.21 -5.82
CA GLY A 172 3.33 5.25 -5.00
C GLY A 172 3.97 5.43 -3.62
N LEU A 173 4.54 4.36 -3.03
CA LEU A 173 5.33 4.51 -1.81
C LEU A 173 6.68 5.17 -2.09
N LEU A 174 7.38 4.74 -3.14
CA LEU A 174 8.66 5.34 -3.50
C LEU A 174 8.53 6.85 -3.69
N ASP A 175 7.50 7.30 -4.43
CA ASP A 175 7.22 8.73 -4.64
C ASP A 175 6.99 9.47 -3.30
N LEU A 176 6.28 8.83 -2.35
CA LEU A 176 6.07 9.38 -1.01
C LEU A 176 7.36 9.46 -0.18
N VAL A 177 8.22 8.44 -0.25
CA VAL A 177 9.51 8.40 0.47
C VAL A 177 10.51 9.39 -0.13
N GLU A 178 10.52 9.58 -1.45
CA GLU A 178 11.38 10.59 -2.09
C GLU A 178 10.95 12.01 -1.74
N GLY A 179 9.64 12.25 -1.55
CA GLY A 179 9.14 13.50 -0.96
C GLY A 179 9.70 13.76 0.45
N HIS A 180 9.93 12.72 1.25
CA HIS A 180 10.53 12.86 2.59
C HIS A 180 12.01 13.27 2.54
N ALA A 181 12.78 12.72 1.60
CA ALA A 181 14.22 12.98 1.49
C ALA A 181 14.56 14.45 1.21
N ALA A 182 13.71 15.15 0.46
CA ALA A 182 13.91 16.58 0.13
C ALA A 182 13.98 17.51 1.35
N LYS A 183 13.55 17.04 2.54
CA LYS A 183 13.56 17.84 3.78
C LYS A 183 14.83 17.64 4.62
N ALA A 184 15.46 16.45 4.58
CA ALA A 184 16.62 16.12 5.40
C ALA A 184 17.89 16.91 5.01
N ASP A 185 18.01 17.33 3.74
CA ASP A 185 19.13 18.11 3.21
C ASP A 185 19.03 19.63 3.46
N THR A 186 17.99 20.09 4.15
CA THR A 186 17.76 21.53 4.46
C THR A 186 17.92 21.91 5.92
N GLY A 187 18.48 21.01 6.74
CA GLY A 187 18.71 21.18 8.19
C GLY A 187 20.15 21.50 8.56
#